data_AF-A0AAV0KNA2-F1
#
_entry.id   AF-A0AAV0KNA2-F1
#
_cell.length_a   1.000
_cell.length_b   1.000
_cell.length_c   1.000
_cell.angle_alpha   90.00
_cell.angle_beta   90.00
_cell.angle_gamma   90.00
#
_symmetry.space_group_name_H-M   'P 1'
#
loop_
_entity.id
_entity.type
_entity.pdbx_description
1 polymer ?
#
loop_
_entity_poly.entity_id
_entity_poly.type
_entity_poly.pdbx_seq_one_letter_code
_entity_poly.pdbx_strand_id
1 'polypeptide(L)'
;MYTVEFQKRGLPHIHLLVWLAEEDKLRTTADIDAVISAELPNPEIDPLGYDAVVKYKLHGPCGGANANAPCMKDKCSKHFPKDFNSATTFDKSGCAIYRRRDSGIQVQKGSAILDNRHVVPYNRNLLVRLQAHVNVEVCHKGKLIKYLFKYVTKGPDRSLVIAENPATQATDPPTQDARRKDEIQQFIDCRTLSSYEAIWRLNEYPIHVREPAVVRLGVHLDGQQKVPYRKQSSIDRVLRDPNAGKTHLTEWFALNCRDPEARSLTYAQIPNKYTWLPDCKEWTPRKRGFGIGRVAYVPPGSGDVFFLRMLLTKVRGSLSYDI
;
A
#
# COMPACT_ATOMS: atom_id res chain seq x y z
N MET A 1 -1.74 2.16 -7.50
CA MET A 1 -0.71 1.98 -6.44
C MET A 1 -0.55 0.50 -6.15
N TYR A 2 0.66 -0.02 -6.01
CA TYR A 2 0.86 -1.40 -5.55
C TYR A 2 2.01 -1.54 -4.56
N THR A 3 2.00 -2.66 -3.84
CA THR A 3 3.10 -3.15 -3.00
C THR A 3 3.31 -4.63 -3.25
N VAL A 4 4.57 -5.06 -3.29
CA VAL A 4 4.97 -6.47 -3.36
C VAL A 4 5.42 -6.91 -1.97
N GLU A 5 4.80 -7.95 -1.43
CA GLU A 5 5.18 -8.60 -0.18
C GLU A 5 5.77 -9.98 -0.50
N PHE A 6 6.88 -10.32 0.15
CA PHE A 6 7.48 -11.65 0.09
C PHE A 6 7.15 -12.38 1.39
N GLN A 7 6.11 -13.21 1.35
CA GLN A 7 5.71 -13.98 2.52
C GLN A 7 6.73 -15.12 2.75
N LYS A 8 6.87 -15.56 4.01
CA LYS A 8 7.76 -16.69 4.40
C LYS A 8 7.52 -18.01 3.63
N ARG A 9 6.47 -18.09 2.81
CA ARG A 9 6.10 -19.23 1.97
C ARG A 9 6.55 -19.10 0.50
N GLY A 10 7.33 -18.08 0.15
CA GLY A 10 8.01 -18.01 -1.14
C GLY A 10 7.52 -16.89 -2.07
N LEU A 11 6.58 -17.21 -2.96
CA LEU A 11 6.23 -16.39 -4.14
C LEU A 11 5.83 -14.94 -3.80
N PRO A 12 6.13 -13.98 -4.69
CA PRO A 12 5.73 -12.58 -4.51
C PRO A 12 4.20 -12.47 -4.47
N HIS A 13 3.72 -11.72 -3.48
CA HIS A 13 2.30 -11.42 -3.30
C HIS A 13 2.06 -9.92 -3.50
N ILE A 14 1.26 -9.57 -4.50
CA ILE A 14 1.04 -8.18 -4.87
C ILE A 14 -0.30 -7.72 -4.30
N HIS A 15 -0.26 -6.61 -3.54
CA HIS A 15 -1.45 -5.86 -3.19
C HIS A 15 -1.54 -4.64 -4.10
N LEU A 16 -2.56 -4.60 -4.95
CA LEU A 16 -2.81 -3.55 -5.93
C LEU A 16 -4.09 -2.79 -5.59
N LEU A 17 -4.02 -1.47 -5.59
CA LEU A 17 -5.17 -0.57 -5.49
C LEU A 17 -5.28 0.26 -6.77
N VAL A 18 -6.43 0.16 -7.41
CA VAL A 18 -6.80 0.88 -8.62
C VAL A 18 -7.91 1.87 -8.27
N TRP A 19 -7.70 3.13 -8.64
CA TRP A 19 -8.76 4.13 -8.63
C TRP A 19 -9.23 4.30 -10.06
N LEU A 20 -10.53 4.09 -10.27
CA LEU A 20 -11.16 4.26 -11.58
C LEU A 20 -11.38 5.75 -11.86
N ALA A 21 -11.34 6.11 -13.14
CA ALA A 21 -11.75 7.44 -13.61
C ALA A 21 -13.23 7.69 -13.25
N GLU A 22 -13.66 8.95 -13.25
CA GLU A 22 -15.00 9.31 -12.75
C GLU A 22 -16.12 8.64 -13.57
N GLU A 23 -15.91 8.58 -14.87
CA GLU A 23 -16.74 7.93 -15.89
C GLU A 23 -16.79 6.40 -15.75
N ASP A 24 -15.76 5.78 -15.18
CA ASP A 24 -15.63 4.33 -15.01
C ASP A 24 -16.02 3.86 -13.60
N LYS A 25 -16.44 4.77 -12.71
CA LYS A 25 -16.76 4.41 -11.33
C LYS A 25 -17.94 3.44 -11.29
N LEU A 26 -17.74 2.33 -10.59
CA LEU A 26 -18.80 1.37 -10.26
C LEU A 26 -19.72 1.98 -9.19
N ARG A 27 -20.86 2.51 -9.61
CA ARG A 27 -21.80 3.26 -8.74
C ARG A 27 -22.97 2.39 -8.28
N THR A 28 -23.31 1.37 -9.06
CA THR A 28 -24.39 0.45 -8.77
C THR A 28 -23.87 -0.95 -8.49
N THR A 29 -24.70 -1.79 -7.86
CA THR A 29 -24.39 -3.22 -7.68
C THR A 29 -24.36 -3.96 -9.02
N ALA A 30 -25.11 -3.50 -10.02
CA ALA A 30 -25.04 -4.01 -11.38
C ALA A 30 -23.68 -3.73 -12.04
N ASP A 31 -23.11 -2.53 -11.85
CA ASP A 31 -21.77 -2.19 -12.34
C ASP A 31 -20.72 -3.11 -11.71
N ILE A 32 -20.84 -3.36 -10.40
CA ILE A 32 -19.95 -4.29 -9.68
C ILE A 32 -20.09 -5.70 -10.24
N ASP A 33 -21.31 -6.19 -10.40
CA ASP A 33 -21.63 -7.51 -10.93
C ASP A 33 -21.17 -7.71 -12.39
N ALA A 34 -20.98 -6.63 -13.15
CA ALA A 34 -20.44 -6.68 -14.51
C ALA A 34 -18.91 -6.84 -14.53
N VAL A 35 -18.22 -6.41 -13.47
CA VAL A 35 -16.74 -6.40 -13.40
C VAL A 35 -16.19 -7.48 -12.48
N ILE A 36 -16.89 -7.82 -11.40
CA ILE A 36 -16.48 -8.77 -10.38
C ILE A 36 -17.52 -9.88 -10.31
N SER A 37 -17.08 -11.11 -10.53
CA SER A 37 -17.88 -12.31 -10.38
C SER A 37 -17.39 -13.13 -9.19
N ALA A 38 -18.32 -13.83 -8.55
CA ALA A 38 -18.01 -14.89 -7.61
C ALA A 38 -18.76 -16.18 -7.98
N GLU A 39 -18.91 -16.43 -9.27
CA GLU A 39 -19.63 -17.55 -9.86
C GLU A 39 -18.70 -18.35 -10.79
N LEU A 40 -18.99 -19.64 -10.95
CA LEU A 40 -18.42 -20.50 -11.99
C LEU A 40 -18.98 -20.04 -13.35
N PRO A 41 -18.13 -19.72 -14.33
CA PRO A 41 -18.57 -19.52 -15.71
C PRO A 41 -19.23 -20.78 -16.27
N ASN A 42 -20.11 -20.65 -17.25
CA ASN A 42 -20.66 -21.81 -17.93
C ASN A 42 -19.54 -22.44 -18.80
N PRO A 43 -19.20 -23.73 -18.63
CA PRO A 43 -18.11 -24.37 -19.36
C PRO A 43 -18.34 -24.46 -20.88
N GLU A 44 -19.59 -24.45 -21.35
CA GLU A 44 -19.90 -24.47 -22.79
C GLU A 44 -19.77 -23.09 -23.43
N ILE A 45 -20.03 -22.02 -22.67
CA ILE A 45 -20.03 -20.63 -23.17
C ILE A 45 -18.66 -19.95 -22.94
N ASP A 46 -18.05 -20.15 -21.78
CA ASP A 46 -16.74 -19.59 -21.42
C ASP A 46 -15.84 -20.67 -20.80
N PRO A 47 -15.36 -21.65 -21.59
CA PRO A 47 -14.49 -22.73 -21.12
C PRO A 47 -13.20 -22.19 -20.51
N LEU A 48 -12.60 -21.16 -21.11
CA LEU A 48 -11.37 -20.54 -20.60
C LEU A 48 -11.57 -19.89 -19.23
N GLY A 49 -12.68 -19.18 -19.05
CA GLY A 49 -13.05 -18.63 -17.76
C GLY A 49 -13.31 -19.72 -16.73
N TYR A 50 -14.06 -20.76 -17.11
CA TYR A 50 -14.34 -21.90 -16.24
C TYR A 50 -13.06 -22.56 -15.73
N ASP A 51 -12.17 -22.96 -16.63
CA ASP A 51 -10.90 -23.60 -16.28
C ASP A 51 -10.06 -22.73 -15.35
N ALA A 52 -9.98 -21.42 -15.64
CA ALA A 52 -9.24 -20.49 -14.81
C ALA A 52 -9.85 -20.34 -13.40
N VAL A 53 -11.18 -20.28 -13.28
CA VAL A 53 -11.87 -20.16 -11.99
C VAL A 53 -11.74 -21.45 -11.18
N VAL A 54 -11.91 -22.61 -11.80
CA VAL A 54 -11.74 -23.91 -11.16
C VAL A 54 -10.32 -24.04 -10.59
N LYS A 55 -9.31 -23.67 -11.38
CA LYS A 55 -7.90 -23.82 -11.01
C LYS A 55 -7.45 -22.80 -9.97
N TYR A 56 -7.85 -21.54 -10.10
CA TYR A 56 -7.25 -20.43 -9.34
C TYR A 56 -8.21 -19.71 -8.39
N LYS A 57 -9.51 -20.00 -8.41
CA LYS A 57 -10.52 -19.27 -7.62
C LYS A 57 -11.43 -20.10 -6.75
N LEU A 58 -11.31 -21.42 -6.75
CA LEU A 58 -12.06 -22.23 -5.79
C LEU A 58 -11.38 -22.27 -4.43
N HIS A 59 -12.11 -21.82 -3.40
CA HIS A 59 -11.81 -22.19 -2.03
C HIS A 59 -11.87 -23.71 -1.93
N GLY A 60 -10.80 -24.31 -1.41
CA GLY A 60 -10.73 -25.76 -1.25
C GLY A 60 -11.77 -26.27 -0.25
N PRO A 61 -12.02 -27.60 -0.22
CA PRO A 61 -12.87 -28.20 0.79
C PRO A 61 -12.39 -27.82 2.19
N CYS A 62 -13.34 -27.42 3.05
CA CYS A 62 -13.11 -27.06 4.44
C CYS A 62 -14.37 -27.39 5.27
N GLY A 63 -14.32 -27.18 6.58
CA GLY A 63 -15.45 -27.48 7.46
C GLY A 63 -15.64 -28.98 7.60
N GLY A 64 -16.88 -29.46 7.54
CA GLY A 64 -17.18 -30.90 7.60
C GLY A 64 -16.51 -31.72 6.49
N ALA A 65 -16.27 -31.12 5.32
CA ALA A 65 -15.60 -31.79 4.21
C ALA A 65 -14.08 -31.93 4.41
N ASN A 66 -13.46 -31.05 5.21
CA ASN A 66 -12.05 -31.12 5.57
C ASN A 66 -11.77 -30.26 6.82
N ALA A 67 -11.78 -30.88 8.00
CA ALA A 67 -11.52 -30.20 9.26
C ALA A 67 -10.07 -29.73 9.41
N ASN A 68 -9.14 -30.36 8.70
CA ASN A 68 -7.70 -30.07 8.76
C ASN A 68 -7.24 -28.98 7.78
N ALA A 69 -8.17 -28.38 7.02
CA ALA A 69 -7.81 -27.35 6.06
C ALA A 69 -7.16 -26.14 6.76
N PRO A 70 -6.13 -25.49 6.19
CA PRO A 70 -5.41 -24.38 6.86
C PRO A 70 -6.27 -23.16 7.24
N CYS A 71 -7.45 -23.04 6.63
CA CYS A 71 -8.42 -21.99 6.95
C CYS A 71 -9.27 -22.30 8.18
N MET A 72 -9.26 -23.55 8.65
CA MET A 72 -10.07 -24.00 9.77
C MET A 72 -9.54 -23.49 11.10
N LYS A 73 -10.47 -22.98 11.89
CA LYS A 73 -10.38 -22.85 13.34
C LYS A 73 -11.58 -23.65 13.87
N ASP A 74 -12.45 -23.06 14.69
CA ASP A 74 -13.75 -23.68 15.03
C ASP A 74 -14.70 -23.74 13.82
N LYS A 75 -14.58 -22.75 12.93
CA LYS A 75 -15.22 -22.68 11.62
C LYS A 75 -14.23 -22.17 10.59
N CYS A 76 -14.57 -22.25 9.31
CA CYS A 76 -13.73 -21.64 8.27
C CYS A 76 -13.54 -20.15 8.58
N SER A 77 -12.29 -19.73 8.80
CA SER A 77 -11.93 -18.34 9.10
C SER A 77 -12.21 -17.38 7.95
N LYS A 78 -12.50 -17.91 6.77
CA LYS A 78 -12.91 -17.17 5.57
C LYS A 78 -14.42 -17.22 5.35
N HIS A 79 -15.16 -17.91 6.22
CA HIS A 79 -16.60 -18.10 6.19
C HIS A 79 -17.08 -18.71 4.87
N PHE A 80 -16.45 -19.81 4.47
CA PHE A 80 -16.93 -20.67 3.38
C PHE A 80 -17.64 -21.90 3.95
N PRO A 81 -18.64 -22.46 3.24
CA PRO A 81 -19.26 -21.90 2.02
C PRO A 81 -19.97 -20.56 2.27
N LYS A 82 -20.04 -19.72 1.24
CA LYS A 82 -20.83 -18.47 1.26
C LYS A 82 -22.30 -18.76 0.99
N ASP A 83 -23.19 -17.83 1.32
CA ASP A 83 -24.59 -17.95 0.94
C ASP A 83 -24.79 -17.61 -0.54
N PHE A 84 -25.82 -18.18 -1.15
CA PHE A 84 -26.29 -17.75 -2.46
C PHE A 84 -26.93 -16.37 -2.37
N ASN A 85 -26.75 -15.58 -3.42
CA ASN A 85 -27.28 -14.24 -3.52
C ASN A 85 -27.53 -13.87 -4.99
N SER A 86 -28.71 -13.35 -5.32
CA SER A 86 -29.09 -13.05 -6.70
C SER A 86 -28.44 -11.79 -7.28
N ALA A 87 -27.97 -10.88 -6.42
CA ALA A 87 -27.26 -9.65 -6.82
C ALA A 87 -26.25 -9.23 -5.75
N THR A 88 -25.20 -8.49 -6.10
CA THR A 88 -24.29 -7.96 -5.07
C THR A 88 -25.04 -7.03 -4.09
N THR A 89 -24.79 -7.19 -2.80
CA THR A 89 -25.32 -6.32 -1.73
C THR A 89 -24.19 -5.87 -0.80
N PHE A 90 -24.50 -5.00 0.17
CA PHE A 90 -23.54 -4.55 1.18
C PHE A 90 -24.05 -4.84 2.59
N ASP A 91 -23.17 -5.34 3.45
CA ASP A 91 -23.48 -5.53 4.86
C ASP A 91 -23.52 -4.19 5.62
N LYS A 92 -23.90 -4.24 6.91
CA LYS A 92 -23.93 -3.06 7.80
C LYS A 92 -22.56 -2.36 7.90
N SER A 93 -21.46 -3.09 7.71
CA SER A 93 -20.09 -2.56 7.69
C SER A 93 -19.68 -1.98 6.33
N GLY A 94 -20.51 -2.09 5.30
CA GLY A 94 -20.22 -1.70 3.92
C GLY A 94 -19.29 -2.64 3.17
N CYS A 95 -19.14 -3.88 3.62
CA CYS A 95 -18.43 -4.92 2.87
C CYS A 95 -19.38 -5.50 1.82
N ALA A 96 -18.86 -5.73 0.60
CA ALA A 96 -19.64 -6.33 -0.47
C ALA A 96 -19.90 -7.82 -0.21
N ILE A 97 -21.17 -8.21 -0.36
CA ILE A 97 -21.61 -9.60 -0.43
C ILE A 97 -21.94 -9.85 -1.90
N TYR A 98 -20.99 -10.43 -2.63
CA TYR A 98 -21.08 -10.60 -4.07
C TYR A 98 -22.23 -11.50 -4.50
N ARG A 99 -22.77 -11.23 -5.70
CA ARG A 99 -23.70 -12.12 -6.39
C ARG A 99 -23.11 -13.52 -6.53
N ARG A 100 -23.91 -14.51 -6.15
CA ARG A 100 -23.65 -15.95 -6.20
C ARG A 100 -24.98 -16.65 -6.49
N ARG A 101 -25.37 -16.75 -7.75
CA ARG A 101 -26.60 -17.46 -8.11
C ARG A 101 -26.38 -18.96 -8.02
N ASP A 102 -27.42 -19.68 -7.68
CA ASP A 102 -27.43 -21.12 -7.87
C ASP A 102 -27.64 -21.41 -9.36
N SER A 103 -26.56 -21.84 -10.02
CA SER A 103 -26.56 -22.14 -11.46
C SER A 103 -26.65 -23.64 -11.74
N GLY A 104 -26.65 -24.48 -10.70
CA GLY A 104 -26.52 -25.93 -10.83
C GLY A 104 -25.13 -26.42 -11.27
N ILE A 105 -24.20 -25.52 -11.66
CA ILE A 105 -22.85 -25.89 -12.05
C ILE A 105 -22.05 -26.32 -10.82
N GLN A 106 -21.42 -27.49 -10.93
CA GLN A 106 -20.65 -28.10 -9.84
C GLN A 106 -19.25 -28.50 -10.33
N VAL A 107 -18.31 -28.55 -9.39
CA VAL A 107 -16.93 -28.93 -9.62
C VAL A 107 -16.52 -29.95 -8.56
N GLN A 108 -16.04 -31.10 -9.00
CA GLN A 108 -15.50 -32.11 -8.11
C GLN A 108 -14.05 -31.76 -7.73
N LYS A 109 -13.75 -31.72 -6.43
CA LYS A 109 -12.40 -31.50 -5.90
C LYS A 109 -12.09 -32.53 -4.84
N GLY A 110 -11.47 -33.63 -5.26
CA GLY A 110 -11.34 -34.84 -4.44
C GLY A 110 -12.71 -35.49 -4.23
N SER A 111 -13.08 -35.75 -2.97
CA SER A 111 -14.40 -36.28 -2.59
C SER A 111 -15.48 -35.20 -2.42
N ALA A 112 -15.12 -33.92 -2.48
CA ALA A 112 -16.05 -32.82 -2.26
C ALA A 112 -16.61 -32.29 -3.58
N ILE A 113 -17.90 -31.95 -3.56
CA ILE A 113 -18.59 -31.24 -4.65
C ILE A 113 -18.68 -29.76 -4.25
N LEU A 114 -18.13 -28.90 -5.10
CA LEU A 114 -18.09 -27.45 -4.89
C LEU A 114 -18.95 -26.74 -5.94
N ASP A 115 -19.47 -25.58 -5.58
CA ASP A 115 -20.35 -24.74 -6.39
C ASP A 115 -19.99 -23.25 -6.23
N ASN A 116 -20.87 -22.35 -6.69
CA ASN A 116 -20.69 -20.91 -6.59
C ASN A 116 -20.49 -20.39 -5.16
N ARG A 117 -20.87 -21.15 -4.12
CA ARG A 117 -20.62 -20.76 -2.72
C ARG A 117 -19.14 -20.84 -2.32
N HIS A 118 -18.33 -21.52 -3.12
CA HIS A 118 -16.90 -21.75 -2.87
C HIS A 118 -15.98 -20.87 -3.73
N VAL A 119 -16.54 -20.11 -4.67
CA VAL A 119 -15.75 -19.27 -5.58
C VAL A 119 -15.28 -18.00 -4.87
N VAL A 120 -13.99 -17.71 -4.94
CA VAL A 120 -13.39 -16.45 -4.44
C VAL A 120 -13.60 -15.37 -5.51
N PRO A 121 -14.05 -14.14 -5.14
CA PRO A 121 -14.32 -13.07 -6.10
C PRO A 121 -13.17 -12.77 -7.05
N TYR A 122 -13.48 -12.53 -8.33
CA TYR A 122 -12.51 -12.32 -9.39
C TYR A 122 -13.04 -11.41 -10.49
N ASN A 123 -12.13 -10.81 -11.23
CA ASN A 123 -12.42 -10.26 -12.55
C ASN A 123 -12.00 -11.28 -13.61
N ARG A 124 -12.91 -11.68 -14.50
CA ARG A 124 -12.70 -12.74 -15.50
C ARG A 124 -11.49 -12.44 -16.40
N ASN A 125 -11.38 -11.22 -16.91
CA ASN A 125 -10.33 -10.86 -17.86
C ASN A 125 -8.94 -10.84 -17.20
N LEU A 126 -8.83 -10.30 -15.98
CA LEU A 126 -7.59 -10.34 -15.22
C LEU A 126 -7.18 -11.79 -14.90
N LEU A 127 -8.13 -12.63 -14.51
CA LEU A 127 -7.86 -14.01 -14.15
C LEU A 127 -7.34 -14.81 -15.34
N VAL A 128 -8.03 -14.73 -16.49
CA VAL A 128 -7.63 -15.45 -17.71
C VAL A 128 -6.30 -14.93 -18.24
N ARG A 129 -6.03 -13.62 -18.15
CA ARG A 129 -4.76 -13.03 -18.60
C ARG A 129 -3.58 -13.41 -17.71
N LEU A 130 -3.77 -13.43 -16.40
CA LEU A 130 -2.67 -13.64 -15.44
C LEU A 130 -2.46 -15.11 -15.08
N GLN A 131 -3.46 -15.99 -15.29
CA GLN A 131 -3.39 -17.42 -14.97
C GLN A 131 -2.86 -17.69 -13.55
N ALA A 132 -3.33 -16.90 -12.59
CA ALA A 132 -2.86 -16.89 -11.22
C ALA A 132 -3.99 -16.63 -10.22
N HIS A 133 -3.72 -16.89 -8.94
CA HIS A 133 -4.68 -16.57 -7.88
C HIS A 133 -4.78 -15.04 -7.65
N VAL A 134 -5.69 -14.37 -8.37
CA VAL A 134 -6.00 -12.92 -8.24
C VAL A 134 -7.36 -12.67 -7.56
N ASN A 135 -7.39 -12.30 -6.27
CA ASN A 135 -8.64 -11.91 -5.61
C ASN A 135 -8.96 -10.44 -5.94
N VAL A 136 -10.18 -10.15 -6.40
CA VAL A 136 -10.59 -8.80 -6.78
C VAL A 136 -11.79 -8.40 -5.94
N GLU A 137 -11.68 -7.29 -5.22
CA GLU A 137 -12.73 -6.79 -4.35
C GLU A 137 -13.03 -5.30 -4.58
N VAL A 138 -14.32 -4.94 -4.56
CA VAL A 138 -14.76 -3.54 -4.58
C VAL A 138 -14.55 -2.91 -3.20
N CYS A 139 -13.98 -1.71 -3.20
CA CYS A 139 -13.58 -1.00 -1.99
C CYS A 139 -14.60 0.10 -1.66
N HIS A 140 -15.69 -0.19 -0.94
CA HIS A 140 -16.76 0.80 -0.74
C HIS A 140 -16.67 1.63 0.57
N LYS A 141 -15.74 1.36 1.50
CA LYS A 141 -15.57 2.14 2.76
C LYS A 141 -14.13 2.13 3.30
N GLY A 142 -13.84 3.03 4.25
CA GLY A 142 -12.52 3.25 4.85
C GLY A 142 -11.85 2.05 5.56
N LYS A 143 -12.60 1.02 5.98
CA LYS A 143 -12.01 -0.19 6.62
C LYS A 143 -11.10 -0.95 5.66
N LEU A 144 -11.45 -1.05 4.37
CA LEU A 144 -10.61 -1.71 3.38
C LEU A 144 -9.40 -0.85 3.00
N ILE A 145 -9.56 0.49 3.02
CA ILE A 145 -8.44 1.42 2.90
C ILE A 145 -7.43 1.18 4.04
N LYS A 146 -7.88 1.05 5.29
CA LYS A 146 -7.01 0.70 6.43
C LYS A 146 -6.32 -0.66 6.22
N TYR A 147 -7.04 -1.66 5.72
CA TYR A 147 -6.46 -2.97 5.38
C TYR A 147 -5.37 -2.85 4.33
N LEU A 148 -5.59 -2.09 3.25
CA LEU A 148 -4.59 -1.91 2.20
C LEU A 148 -3.40 -1.07 2.69
N PHE A 149 -3.64 -0.01 3.45
CA PHE A 149 -2.56 0.76 4.09
C PHE A 149 -1.71 -0.12 4.99
N LYS A 150 -2.31 -1.06 5.74
CA LYS A 150 -1.55 -2.03 6.54
C LYS A 150 -0.50 -2.75 5.68
N TYR A 151 -0.83 -3.22 4.48
CA TYR A 151 0.14 -3.92 3.61
C TYR A 151 1.10 -2.96 2.92
N VAL A 152 0.65 -1.76 2.55
CA VAL A 152 1.52 -0.72 1.97
C VAL A 152 2.56 -0.23 2.99
N THR A 153 2.24 -0.23 4.28
CA THR A 153 3.13 0.22 5.36
C THR A 153 3.65 -0.94 6.21
N LYS A 154 3.39 -2.20 5.84
CA LYS A 154 3.91 -3.34 6.58
C LYS A 154 5.43 -3.35 6.37
N GLY A 155 6.18 -3.33 7.47
CA GLY A 155 7.62 -3.53 7.42
C GLY A 155 7.96 -4.96 6.97
N PRO A 156 9.23 -5.21 6.62
CA PRO A 156 9.67 -6.56 6.28
C PRO A 156 9.49 -7.52 7.45
N ASP A 157 9.33 -8.81 7.15
CA ASP A 157 9.32 -9.83 8.18
C ASP A 157 10.70 -9.87 8.85
N ARG A 158 10.71 -9.65 10.17
CA ARG A 158 11.91 -9.71 11.02
C ARG A 158 11.90 -10.98 11.84
N SER A 159 13.09 -11.50 12.09
CA SER A 159 13.33 -12.69 12.90
C SER A 159 14.37 -12.32 13.94
N LEU A 160 14.04 -12.55 15.21
CA LEU A 160 14.99 -12.41 16.31
C LEU A 160 15.86 -13.66 16.34
N VAL A 161 17.17 -13.49 16.19
CA VAL A 161 18.15 -14.57 16.26
C VAL A 161 18.93 -14.42 17.56
N ILE A 162 19.10 -15.52 18.30
CA ILE A 162 19.96 -15.56 19.47
C ILE A 162 21.33 -16.02 19.00
N ALA A 163 22.35 -15.18 19.19
CA ALA A 163 23.73 -15.55 18.90
C ALA A 163 24.39 -16.05 20.19
N GLU A 164 24.53 -17.36 20.32
CA GLU A 164 25.29 -17.96 21.41
C GLU A 164 26.78 -17.87 21.11
N ASN A 165 27.56 -17.27 22.03
CA ASN A 165 29.01 -17.24 21.90
C ASN A 165 29.58 -18.65 22.16
N PRO A 166 30.34 -19.26 21.25
CA PRO A 166 30.95 -20.58 21.48
C PRO A 166 32.00 -20.59 22.61
N ALA A 167 32.46 -19.43 23.07
CA ALA A 167 33.44 -19.29 24.15
C ALA A 167 32.93 -19.77 25.53
N THR A 168 31.63 -20.00 25.71
CA THR A 168 31.08 -20.57 26.96
C THR A 168 31.17 -22.11 27.04
N GLN A 169 31.80 -22.78 26.07
CA GLN A 169 32.09 -24.23 26.15
C GLN A 169 33.55 -24.55 26.52
N ALA A 170 34.36 -23.58 26.96
CA ALA A 170 35.67 -23.86 27.53
C ALA A 170 35.55 -24.32 28.99
N THR A 171 36.22 -25.42 29.33
CA THR A 171 36.20 -26.17 30.60
C THR A 171 36.92 -25.51 31.79
N ASP A 172 37.12 -24.19 31.78
CA ASP A 172 37.81 -23.49 32.85
C ASP A 172 36.84 -22.76 33.79
N PRO A 173 37.12 -22.71 35.11
CA PRO A 173 36.25 -22.04 36.08
C PRO A 173 36.18 -20.54 35.75
N PRO A 174 34.98 -19.96 35.55
CA PRO A 174 34.86 -18.58 35.14
C PRO A 174 35.24 -17.62 36.27
N THR A 175 36.15 -16.67 36.01
CA THR A 175 36.32 -15.46 36.83
C THR A 175 35.00 -14.69 36.89
N GLN A 176 34.74 -13.99 38.01
CA GLN A 176 33.45 -13.31 38.26
C GLN A 176 33.01 -12.35 37.15
N ASP A 177 33.94 -11.78 36.37
CA ASP A 177 33.64 -10.91 35.23
C ASP A 177 33.12 -11.66 33.99
N ALA A 178 33.43 -12.94 33.82
CA ALA A 178 32.91 -13.78 32.72
C ALA A 178 31.44 -14.21 32.93
N ARG A 179 30.87 -13.95 34.12
CA ARG A 179 29.45 -14.23 34.42
C ARG A 179 28.50 -13.09 34.08
N ARG A 180 28.99 -11.94 33.65
CA ARG A 180 28.13 -10.85 33.18
C ARG A 180 27.64 -11.17 31.77
N LYS A 181 26.69 -12.11 31.68
CA LYS A 181 25.88 -12.33 30.48
C LYS A 181 25.11 -11.04 30.23
N ASP A 182 25.50 -10.30 29.19
CA ASP A 182 24.74 -9.17 28.73
C ASP A 182 23.51 -9.70 27.98
N GLU A 183 22.39 -9.79 28.69
CA GLU A 183 21.07 -10.20 28.17
C GLU A 183 20.59 -9.32 27.01
N ILE A 184 21.12 -8.09 26.88
CA ILE A 184 20.78 -7.15 25.80
C ILE A 184 21.64 -7.40 24.55
N GLN A 185 22.87 -7.91 24.69
CA GLN A 185 23.79 -8.15 23.56
C GLN A 185 23.56 -9.45 22.78
N GLN A 186 22.71 -10.37 23.23
CA GLN A 186 22.55 -11.69 22.58
C GLN A 186 21.39 -11.79 21.58
N PHE A 187 20.74 -10.68 21.23
CA PHE A 187 19.63 -10.67 20.28
C PHE A 187 19.98 -9.89 19.02
N ILE A 188 20.11 -10.58 17.90
CA ILE A 188 20.25 -9.96 16.58
C ILE A 188 18.88 -9.90 15.93
N ASP A 189 18.37 -8.68 15.75
CA ASP A 189 17.14 -8.43 15.01
C ASP A 189 17.41 -8.48 13.50
N CYS A 190 17.32 -9.69 12.93
CA CYS A 190 17.64 -10.00 11.56
C CYS A 190 16.43 -9.84 10.63
N ARG A 191 16.68 -9.47 9.37
CA ARG A 191 15.69 -9.58 8.29
C ARG A 191 15.88 -10.91 7.57
N THR A 192 14.79 -11.63 7.34
CA THR A 192 14.83 -12.80 6.45
C THR A 192 14.62 -12.35 5.00
N LEU A 193 15.48 -12.80 4.08
CA LEU A 193 15.34 -12.58 2.64
C LEU A 193 15.04 -13.90 1.96
N SER A 194 13.93 -13.97 1.21
CA SER A 194 13.66 -15.13 0.34
C SER A 194 14.48 -15.03 -0.95
N SER A 195 14.66 -16.15 -1.65
CA SER A 195 15.32 -16.18 -2.96
C SER A 195 14.65 -15.24 -3.97
N TYR A 196 13.31 -15.20 -3.98
CA TYR A 196 12.54 -14.29 -4.84
C TYR A 196 12.75 -12.83 -4.47
N GLU A 197 12.81 -12.48 -3.18
CA GLU A 197 13.10 -11.11 -2.76
C GLU A 197 14.53 -10.69 -3.17
N ALA A 198 15.50 -11.60 -3.02
CA ALA A 198 16.88 -11.35 -3.41
C ALA A 198 16.99 -11.06 -4.91
N ILE A 199 16.37 -11.88 -5.76
CA ILE A 199 16.33 -11.65 -7.22
C ILE A 199 15.62 -10.33 -7.55
N TRP A 200 14.49 -10.04 -6.88
CA TRP A 200 13.75 -8.79 -7.11
C TRP A 200 14.60 -7.55 -6.83
N ARG A 201 15.39 -7.60 -5.75
CA ARG A 201 16.33 -6.54 -5.37
C ARG A 201 17.53 -6.44 -6.31
N LEU A 202 18.11 -7.57 -6.71
CA LEU A 202 19.24 -7.61 -7.66
C LEU A 202 18.86 -6.98 -9.01
N ASN A 203 17.61 -7.11 -9.42
CA ASN A 203 17.08 -6.49 -10.64
C ASN A 203 16.51 -5.08 -10.41
N GLU A 204 16.68 -4.52 -9.20
CA GLU A 204 16.20 -3.18 -8.82
C GLU A 204 14.70 -2.95 -9.07
N TYR A 205 13.90 -4.02 -9.07
CA TYR A 205 12.47 -3.89 -9.30
C TYR A 205 11.79 -3.16 -8.13
N PRO A 206 10.89 -2.20 -8.39
CA PRO A 206 10.27 -1.43 -7.34
C PRO A 206 9.33 -2.32 -6.51
N ILE A 207 9.53 -2.31 -5.19
CA ILE A 207 8.66 -3.01 -4.22
C ILE A 207 7.34 -2.27 -4.06
N HIS A 208 7.38 -0.94 -4.11
CA HIS A 208 6.21 -0.08 -3.95
C HIS A 208 6.18 0.96 -5.07
N VAL A 209 5.03 1.08 -5.75
CA VAL A 209 4.81 2.12 -6.75
C VAL A 209 3.52 2.85 -6.47
N ARG A 210 3.60 4.18 -6.59
CA ARG A 210 2.48 5.10 -6.46
C ARG A 210 2.43 5.95 -7.71
N GLU A 211 1.29 5.88 -8.38
CA GLU A 211 1.00 6.71 -9.54
C GLU A 211 -0.38 7.32 -9.34
N PRO A 212 -0.53 8.64 -9.45
CA PRO A 212 0.52 9.65 -9.68
C PRO A 212 1.48 9.82 -8.49
N ALA A 213 2.61 10.52 -8.70
CA ALA A 213 3.57 10.83 -7.64
C ALA A 213 2.94 11.73 -6.56
N VAL A 214 3.16 11.41 -5.27
CA VAL A 214 2.64 12.22 -4.16
C VAL A 214 3.78 12.99 -3.51
N VAL A 215 3.71 14.32 -3.53
CA VAL A 215 4.73 15.22 -2.94
C VAL A 215 4.22 15.74 -1.61
N ARG A 216 4.98 15.50 -0.53
CA ARG A 216 4.65 16.03 0.80
C ARG A 216 5.17 17.47 0.91
N LEU A 217 4.23 18.40 1.01
CA LEU A 217 4.51 19.84 1.06
C LEU A 217 4.60 20.29 2.52
N GLY A 218 5.75 20.85 2.90
CA GLY A 218 5.99 21.34 4.26
C GLY A 218 5.26 22.67 4.51
N VAL A 219 4.91 22.93 5.77
CA VAL A 219 4.39 24.23 6.23
C VAL A 219 5.19 24.65 7.44
N HIS A 220 5.56 25.92 7.46
CA HIS A 220 6.24 26.60 8.56
C HIS A 220 5.96 28.10 8.41
N LEU A 221 6.13 28.87 9.48
CA LEU A 221 6.14 30.34 9.41
C LEU A 221 7.46 30.84 8.83
N ASP A 222 7.52 32.13 8.57
CA ASP A 222 8.76 32.78 8.15
C ASP A 222 9.87 32.58 9.18
N GLY A 223 11.07 32.28 8.70
CA GLY A 223 12.25 31.94 9.51
C GLY A 223 12.17 30.61 10.29
N GLN A 224 11.05 29.88 10.26
CA GLN A 224 10.85 28.64 11.03
C GLN A 224 11.02 27.34 10.21
N GLN A 225 11.68 27.42 9.06
CA GLN A 225 12.04 26.25 8.25
C GLN A 225 13.01 25.32 8.98
N LYS A 226 12.82 24.02 8.79
CA LYS A 226 13.77 23.00 9.29
C LYS A 226 14.94 22.88 8.32
N VAL A 227 16.15 23.09 8.82
CA VAL A 227 17.40 22.91 8.07
C VAL A 227 18.03 21.57 8.49
N PRO A 228 17.96 20.51 7.67
CA PRO A 228 18.59 19.23 7.99
C PRO A 228 20.10 19.32 7.84
N TYR A 229 20.84 18.79 8.82
CA TYR A 229 22.30 18.68 8.77
C TYR A 229 22.76 17.32 9.32
N ARG A 230 23.97 16.88 8.94
CA ARG A 230 24.57 15.65 9.49
C ARG A 230 25.31 15.98 10.78
N LYS A 231 25.38 15.04 11.72
CA LYS A 231 26.08 15.23 13.02
C LYS A 231 27.54 15.68 12.87
N GLN A 232 28.20 15.28 11.78
CA GLN A 232 29.60 15.62 11.47
C GLN A 232 29.74 16.88 10.60
N SER A 233 28.64 17.49 10.16
CA SER A 233 28.68 18.71 9.34
C SER A 233 29.07 19.92 10.21
N SER A 234 29.97 20.76 9.70
CA SER A 234 30.21 22.09 10.27
C SER A 234 28.96 22.96 10.12
N ILE A 235 28.57 23.62 11.22
CA ILE A 235 27.42 24.53 11.26
C ILE A 235 27.62 25.70 10.29
N ASP A 236 28.82 26.29 10.25
CA ASP A 236 29.13 27.40 9.33
C ASP A 236 28.93 27.01 7.86
N ARG A 237 29.33 25.78 7.51
CA ARG A 237 29.14 25.27 6.14
C ARG A 237 27.67 25.11 5.80
N VAL A 238 26.85 24.69 6.75
CA VAL A 238 25.39 24.54 6.55
C VAL A 238 24.73 25.91 6.43
N LEU A 239 25.12 26.89 7.25
CA LEU A 239 24.56 28.24 7.19
C LEU A 239 24.95 29.00 5.91
N ARG A 240 26.13 28.72 5.35
CA ARG A 240 26.58 29.31 4.07
C ARG A 240 25.98 28.63 2.84
N ASP A 241 25.32 27.48 2.98
CA ASP A 241 24.70 26.80 1.86
C ASP A 241 23.42 27.55 1.43
N PRO A 242 23.37 28.11 0.20
CA PRO A 242 22.20 28.86 -0.28
C PRO A 242 20.93 28.00 -0.38
N ASN A 243 21.07 26.67 -0.36
CA ASN A 243 19.97 25.72 -0.44
C ASN A 243 19.49 25.22 0.92
N ALA A 244 20.20 25.54 2.02
CA ALA A 244 19.88 25.06 3.36
C ALA A 244 18.50 25.52 3.84
N GLY A 245 18.13 26.77 3.55
CA GLY A 245 16.85 27.37 3.91
C GLY A 245 15.70 27.10 2.92
N LYS A 246 16.00 26.54 1.74
CA LYS A 246 15.00 26.38 0.68
C LYS A 246 14.08 25.20 0.98
N THR A 247 12.79 25.50 1.03
CA THR A 247 11.73 24.51 1.19
C THR A 247 10.78 24.56 0.00
N HIS A 248 9.90 23.55 -0.09
CA HIS A 248 8.80 23.58 -1.05
C HIS A 248 7.98 24.89 -0.99
N LEU A 249 7.80 25.46 0.21
CA LEU A 249 6.97 26.64 0.45
C LEU A 249 7.68 27.92 0.01
N THR A 250 8.93 28.12 0.42
CA THR A 250 9.71 29.31 0.03
C THR A 250 9.90 29.36 -1.49
N GLU A 251 10.16 28.21 -2.10
CA GLU A 251 10.32 28.11 -3.55
C GLU A 251 9.00 28.19 -4.31
N TRP A 252 7.85 27.95 -3.66
CA TRP A 252 6.55 28.25 -4.27
C TRP A 252 6.34 29.75 -4.40
N PHE A 253 6.70 30.52 -3.37
CA PHE A 253 6.67 31.98 -3.44
C PHE A 253 7.59 32.52 -4.53
N ALA A 254 8.85 32.04 -4.55
CA ALA A 254 9.81 32.40 -5.61
C ALA A 254 9.33 32.00 -7.01
N LEU A 255 8.71 30.82 -7.15
CA LEU A 255 8.10 30.37 -8.39
C LEU A 255 6.98 31.31 -8.86
N ASN A 256 6.09 31.73 -7.95
CA ASN A 256 5.02 32.65 -8.30
C ASN A 256 5.56 34.03 -8.72
N CYS A 257 6.72 34.47 -8.24
CA CYS A 257 7.34 35.70 -8.72
C CYS A 257 7.73 35.60 -10.21
N ARG A 258 8.29 34.46 -10.63
CA ARG A 258 8.87 34.29 -11.97
C ARG A 258 7.94 33.66 -13.02
N ASP A 259 6.93 32.92 -12.60
CA ASP A 259 6.04 32.16 -13.50
C ASP A 259 4.56 32.55 -13.28
N PRO A 260 3.93 33.25 -14.24
CA PRO A 260 2.51 33.59 -14.17
C PRO A 260 1.58 32.38 -14.12
N GLU A 261 1.94 31.24 -14.70
CA GLU A 261 1.10 30.04 -14.69
C GLU A 261 1.00 29.45 -13.27
N ALA A 262 2.10 29.49 -12.52
CA ALA A 262 2.13 29.04 -11.12
C ALA A 262 1.16 29.84 -10.24
N ARG A 263 0.92 31.12 -10.58
CA ARG A 263 -0.02 31.99 -9.84
C ARG A 263 -1.47 31.53 -9.92
N SER A 264 -1.81 30.70 -10.92
CA SER A 264 -3.14 30.11 -11.05
C SER A 264 -3.39 28.93 -10.11
N LEU A 265 -2.36 28.45 -9.39
CA LEU A 265 -2.39 27.26 -8.56
C LEU A 265 -2.26 27.61 -7.08
N THR A 266 -2.96 26.86 -6.22
CA THR A 266 -2.67 26.86 -4.78
C THR A 266 -1.37 26.10 -4.51
N TYR A 267 -0.78 26.29 -3.33
CA TYR A 267 0.42 25.55 -2.94
C TYR A 267 0.23 24.02 -3.07
N ALA A 268 -0.94 23.50 -2.69
CA ALA A 268 -1.27 22.08 -2.81
C ALA A 268 -1.36 21.58 -4.27
N GLN A 269 -1.65 22.47 -5.22
CA GLN A 269 -1.82 22.14 -6.64
C GLN A 269 -0.53 22.24 -7.45
N ILE A 270 0.54 22.85 -6.90
CA ILE A 270 1.81 23.00 -7.61
C ILE A 270 2.35 21.67 -8.16
N PRO A 271 2.35 20.55 -7.41
CA PRO A 271 2.83 19.28 -7.94
C PRO A 271 2.04 18.73 -9.14
N ASN A 272 0.82 19.24 -9.40
CA ASN A 272 0.02 18.86 -10.57
C ASN A 272 0.74 19.29 -11.87
N LYS A 273 1.33 20.48 -11.89
CA LYS A 273 1.99 21.08 -13.06
C LYS A 273 3.50 21.27 -12.94
N TYR A 274 4.07 21.15 -11.74
CA TYR A 274 5.49 21.32 -11.48
C TYR A 274 6.08 20.09 -10.80
N THR A 275 7.39 19.91 -10.96
CA THR A 275 8.19 18.85 -10.33
C THR A 275 9.30 19.47 -9.50
N TRP A 276 9.51 18.94 -8.30
CA TRP A 276 10.58 19.38 -7.40
C TRP A 276 11.90 18.73 -7.79
N LEU A 277 12.94 19.54 -8.00
CA LEU A 277 14.32 19.11 -8.18
C LEU A 277 15.05 19.19 -6.83
N PRO A 278 15.32 18.06 -6.16
CA PRO A 278 15.88 18.07 -4.82
C PRO A 278 17.31 18.59 -4.75
N ASP A 279 18.11 18.38 -5.79
CA ASP A 279 19.53 18.78 -5.83
C ASP A 279 19.70 20.30 -5.92
N CYS A 280 18.85 20.95 -6.72
CA CYS A 280 18.86 22.41 -6.90
C CYS A 280 17.86 23.14 -5.98
N LYS A 281 17.00 22.39 -5.28
CA LYS A 281 15.89 22.90 -4.46
C LYS A 281 14.99 23.85 -5.25
N GLU A 282 14.44 23.37 -6.36
CA GLU A 282 13.68 24.20 -7.29
C GLU A 282 12.42 23.50 -7.83
N TRP A 283 11.36 24.28 -8.11
CA TRP A 283 10.22 23.84 -8.91
C TRP A 283 10.42 24.10 -10.40
N THR A 284 10.28 23.06 -11.22
CA THR A 284 10.33 23.16 -12.69
C THR A 284 9.03 22.67 -13.34
N PRO A 285 8.63 23.19 -14.51
CA PRO A 285 7.46 22.71 -15.23
C PRO A 285 7.54 21.20 -15.48
N ARG A 286 6.45 20.50 -15.14
CA ARG A 286 6.34 19.05 -15.29
C ARG A 286 6.18 18.70 -16.77
N LYS A 287 7.01 17.79 -17.27
CA LYS A 287 6.98 17.35 -18.67
C LYS A 287 5.92 16.28 -18.98
N ARG A 288 5.54 15.45 -17.99
CA ARG A 288 4.62 14.31 -18.18
C ARG A 288 3.77 14.05 -16.94
N GLY A 289 2.53 13.60 -17.18
CA GLY A 289 1.57 13.22 -16.14
C GLY A 289 1.24 14.37 -15.19
N PHE A 290 0.82 14.02 -13.98
CA PHE A 290 0.59 14.97 -12.89
C PHE A 290 1.11 14.38 -11.58
N GLY A 291 1.34 15.23 -10.58
CA GLY A 291 1.60 14.82 -9.20
C GLY A 291 0.44 15.27 -8.29
N ILE A 292 0.39 14.75 -7.07
CA ILE A 292 -0.54 15.19 -6.03
C ILE A 292 0.26 15.85 -4.91
N GLY A 293 -0.03 17.12 -4.64
CA GLY A 293 0.51 17.82 -3.48
C GLY A 293 -0.27 17.50 -2.21
N ARG A 294 0.43 17.01 -1.19
CA ARG A 294 -0.14 16.79 0.14
C ARG A 294 0.52 17.71 1.15
N VAL A 295 -0.18 18.79 1.49
CA VAL A 295 0.22 19.71 2.56
C VAL A 295 0.27 18.95 3.88
N ALA A 296 1.38 19.11 4.62
CA ALA A 296 1.60 18.46 5.89
C ALA A 296 0.43 18.71 6.86
N TYR A 297 0.12 17.70 7.67
CA TYR A 297 -0.84 17.87 8.76
C TYR A 297 -0.25 18.81 9.80
N VAL A 298 -1.04 19.79 10.21
CA VAL A 298 -0.76 20.72 11.30
C VAL A 298 -1.94 20.62 12.27
N PRO A 299 -1.72 20.28 13.55
CA PRO A 299 -2.78 20.25 14.55
C PRO A 299 -3.50 21.61 14.70
N PRO A 300 -4.80 21.65 15.00
CA PRO A 300 -5.53 22.91 15.25
C PRO A 300 -4.92 23.76 16.38
N GLY A 301 -4.29 23.14 17.38
CA GLY A 301 -3.63 23.84 18.48
C GLY A 301 -2.28 24.48 18.14
N SER A 302 -1.82 24.40 16.89
CA SER A 302 -0.50 24.94 16.46
C SER A 302 -0.54 26.43 16.07
N GLY A 303 -1.58 27.17 16.46
CA GLY A 303 -1.69 28.62 16.26
C GLY A 303 -1.56 29.03 14.79
N ASP A 304 -0.73 30.03 14.53
CA ASP A 304 -0.57 30.66 13.20
C ASP A 304 -0.16 29.67 12.11
N VAL A 305 0.65 28.64 12.43
CA VAL A 305 1.03 27.60 11.47
C VAL A 305 -0.21 26.86 10.94
N PHE A 306 -1.21 26.64 11.80
CA PHE A 306 -2.46 25.99 11.40
C PHE A 306 -3.28 26.87 10.46
N PHE A 307 -3.40 28.16 10.78
CA PHE A 307 -4.11 29.12 9.93
C PHE A 307 -3.42 29.30 8.58
N LEU A 308 -2.09 29.44 8.56
CA LEU A 308 -1.30 29.46 7.33
C LEU A 308 -1.54 28.19 6.50
N ARG A 309 -1.49 27.01 7.13
CA ARG A 309 -1.77 25.74 6.45
C ARG A 309 -3.16 25.71 5.82
N MET A 310 -4.17 26.30 6.46
CA MET A 310 -5.51 26.43 5.89
C MET A 310 -5.51 27.37 4.68
N LEU A 311 -4.91 28.56 4.80
CA LEU A 311 -4.82 29.56 3.73
C LEU A 311 -4.09 29.02 2.48
N LEU A 312 -2.98 28.29 2.67
CA LEU A 312 -2.21 27.68 1.58
C LEU A 312 -3.01 26.67 0.73
N THR A 313 -4.14 26.18 1.23
CA THR A 313 -5.05 25.30 0.47
C THR A 313 -6.11 26.06 -0.35
N LYS A 314 -6.22 27.38 -0.15
CA LYS A 314 -7.26 28.23 -0.72
C LYS A 314 -6.68 29.34 -1.58
N VAL A 315 -5.64 30.02 -1.10
CA VAL A 315 -4.99 31.13 -1.81
C VAL A 315 -4.11 30.60 -2.93
N ARG A 316 -4.13 31.33 -4.05
CA ARG A 316 -3.36 31.04 -5.26
C ARG A 316 -2.33 32.15 -5.47
N GLY A 317 -1.17 31.79 -5.98
CA GLY A 317 -0.16 32.77 -6.42
C GLY A 317 0.41 33.69 -5.36
N SER A 318 0.41 33.28 -4.07
CA SER A 318 1.05 34.09 -3.03
C SER A 318 2.53 34.28 -3.32
N LEU A 319 3.05 35.48 -3.06
CA LEU A 319 4.45 35.85 -3.28
C LEU A 319 5.27 35.87 -1.99
N SER A 320 4.63 35.77 -0.82
CA SER A 320 5.28 35.78 0.49
C SER A 320 4.39 35.10 1.56
N TYR A 321 4.81 35.19 2.81
CA TYR A 321 4.03 34.76 3.98
C TYR A 321 2.85 35.68 4.32
N ASP A 322 2.74 36.85 3.68
CA ASP A 322 1.65 37.80 3.87
C ASP A 322 0.43 37.37 3.05
N ILE A 323 -0.25 36.32 3.54
CA ILE A 323 -1.38 35.63 2.89
C ILE A 323 -2.71 36.01 3.53
#